data_AF-A0A814SWS4-F1
#
_entry.id   AF-A0A814SWS4-F1
#
_cell.length_a   1.000
_cell.length_b   1.000
_cell.length_c   1.000
_cell.angle_alpha   90.00
_cell.angle_beta   90.00
_cell.angle_gamma   90.00
#
_symmetry.space_group_name_H-M   'P 1'
#
loop_
_entity.id
_entity.type
_entity.pdbx_description
1 polymer ?
#
loop_
_entity_poly.entity_id
_entity_poly.type
_entity_poly.pdbx_seq_one_letter_code
_entity_poly.pdbx_strand_id
1 'polypeptide(L)'
;KNFKYGGGQSSPYRGSATGDINESINEKDEDISTKHLDPYQDPYLMHFLKYNRHSTGSSKKQVKRINKLIKLFSLNVDKLLFRKHITDKGFNLIVPKIEERLDLIKGNHNLGHFKSDTVYKNLSSKYYWKTMRKEIENFVNRCDICLRFDKKGKVEHPALALPIVSVFDRASFDFVLGFPENSKGYI
;
A
#
# COMPACT_ATOMS: atom_id res chain seq x y z
N LYS A 1 -29.47 39.65 6.36
CA LYS A 1 -29.32 38.19 6.17
C LYS A 1 -28.66 37.64 7.43
N ASN A 2 -29.41 36.86 8.21
CA ASN A 2 -29.04 36.44 9.56
C ASN A 2 -27.93 35.37 9.55
N PHE A 3 -26.85 35.64 10.28
CA PHE A 3 -25.82 34.66 10.64
C PHE A 3 -26.34 33.78 11.77
N LYS A 4 -26.27 32.46 11.61
CA LYS A 4 -26.45 31.48 12.69
C LYS A 4 -25.11 30.79 12.95
N TYR A 5 -24.59 30.97 14.16
CA TYR A 5 -23.55 30.14 14.75
C TYR A 5 -24.18 28.81 15.20
N GLY A 6 -23.62 27.69 14.75
CA GLY A 6 -23.95 26.34 15.22
C GLY A 6 -22.74 25.76 15.93
N GLY A 7 -22.89 25.52 17.24
CA GLY A 7 -21.86 24.97 18.12
C GLY A 7 -21.58 23.49 17.88
N GLY A 8 -20.36 23.08 18.22
CA GLY A 8 -19.95 21.68 18.24
C GLY A 8 -20.48 20.93 19.45
N GLN A 9 -20.67 19.62 19.28
CA GLN A 9 -20.76 18.66 20.37
C GLN A 9 -20.13 17.31 19.95
N SER A 10 -19.09 16.97 20.72
CA SER A 10 -18.73 15.67 21.30
C SER A 10 -18.95 14.35 20.53
N SER A 11 -17.82 13.65 20.39
CA SER A 11 -17.63 12.20 20.25
C SER A 11 -18.43 11.35 21.25
N PRO A 12 -18.81 10.12 20.85
CA PRO A 12 -19.01 9.04 21.82
C PRO A 12 -18.11 7.83 21.50
N TYR A 13 -17.16 7.54 22.39
CA TYR A 13 -16.65 6.18 22.61
C TYR A 13 -17.40 5.57 23.80
N ARG A 14 -18.14 4.48 23.59
CA ARG A 14 -18.40 3.45 24.62
C ARG A 14 -19.03 2.18 24.03
N GLY A 15 -18.50 1.02 24.41
CA GLY A 15 -19.25 -0.24 24.41
C GLY A 15 -18.47 -1.49 24.02
N SER A 16 -17.80 -2.12 25.00
CA SER A 16 -17.50 -3.56 24.96
C SER A 16 -18.80 -4.36 25.04
N ALA A 17 -18.95 -5.37 24.18
CA ALA A 17 -19.87 -6.48 24.39
C ALA A 17 -19.20 -7.77 23.90
N THR A 18 -18.83 -8.62 24.85
CA THR A 18 -18.55 -10.03 24.66
C THR A 18 -19.84 -10.76 24.32
N GLY A 19 -19.84 -11.50 23.22
CA GLY A 19 -20.95 -12.37 22.83
C GLY A 19 -20.40 -13.47 21.93
N ASP A 20 -20.20 -14.65 22.51
CA ASP A 20 -19.95 -15.89 21.79
C ASP A 20 -21.16 -16.19 20.89
N ILE A 21 -20.95 -16.23 19.58
CA ILE A 21 -21.89 -16.82 18.63
C ILE A 21 -21.12 -17.83 17.80
N ASN A 22 -21.29 -19.08 18.22
CA ASN A 22 -20.89 -20.26 17.50
C ASN A 22 -21.98 -20.50 16.43
N GLU A 23 -21.76 -20.00 15.21
CA GLU A 23 -22.68 -20.24 14.10
C GLU A 23 -21.98 -21.02 12.99
N SER A 24 -22.55 -22.19 12.76
CA SER A 24 -22.21 -23.24 11.81
C SER A 24 -21.72 -22.73 10.45
N ILE A 25 -20.61 -23.32 10.01
CA ILE A 25 -20.10 -23.25 8.63
C ILE A 25 -21.19 -23.74 7.69
N ASN A 26 -21.84 -22.83 6.99
CA ASN A 26 -22.76 -23.16 5.90
C ASN A 26 -21.94 -23.31 4.61
N GLU A 27 -21.52 -24.55 4.32
CA GLU A 27 -20.94 -24.94 3.05
C GLU A 27 -22.01 -24.88 1.96
N LYS A 28 -22.09 -23.77 1.21
CA LYS A 28 -22.47 -23.70 -0.21
C LYS A 28 -22.41 -22.24 -0.66
N ASP A 29 -21.82 -22.04 -1.85
CA ASP A 29 -21.77 -20.79 -2.62
C ASP A 29 -20.67 -19.78 -2.27
N GLU A 30 -19.41 -20.20 -2.41
CA GLU A 30 -18.32 -19.27 -2.73
C GLU A 30 -17.63 -19.69 -4.04
N ASP A 31 -18.29 -19.42 -5.16
CA ASP A 31 -17.58 -19.17 -6.43
C ASP A 31 -16.92 -17.77 -6.36
N ILE A 32 -16.23 -17.48 -5.25
CA ILE A 32 -15.32 -16.33 -5.15
C ILE A 32 -14.31 -16.57 -6.26
N SER A 33 -14.20 -15.60 -7.16
CA SER A 33 -13.23 -15.62 -8.25
C SER A 33 -11.82 -15.83 -7.71
N THR A 34 -11.41 -17.11 -7.61
CA THR A 34 -10.13 -17.55 -7.03
C THR A 34 -8.92 -17.20 -7.92
N LYS A 35 -9.13 -16.34 -8.91
CA LYS A 35 -8.13 -15.86 -9.86
C LYS A 35 -7.12 -14.91 -9.21
N HIS A 36 -7.46 -14.32 -8.07
CA HIS A 36 -6.61 -13.34 -7.38
C HIS A 36 -6.11 -13.75 -6.00
N LEU A 37 -6.43 -14.95 -5.49
CA LEU A 37 -5.93 -15.36 -4.18
C LEU A 37 -4.41 -15.56 -4.18
N ASP A 38 -3.82 -15.25 -3.04
CA ASP A 38 -2.43 -15.59 -2.74
C ASP A 38 -2.27 -17.11 -2.67
N PRO A 39 -1.12 -17.68 -3.12
CA PRO A 39 -0.89 -19.12 -3.03
C PRO A 39 -1.08 -19.71 -1.64
N TYR A 40 -0.71 -18.99 -0.58
CA TYR A 40 -0.90 -19.46 0.80
C TYR A 40 -2.35 -19.42 1.28
N GLN A 41 -3.20 -18.62 0.64
CA GLN A 41 -4.62 -18.51 0.94
C GLN A 41 -5.49 -19.44 0.10
N ASP A 42 -4.94 -20.10 -0.92
CA ASP A 42 -5.69 -21.04 -1.77
C ASP A 42 -5.71 -22.46 -1.15
N PRO A 43 -6.83 -22.91 -0.55
CA PRO A 43 -6.86 -24.18 0.16
C PRO A 43 -6.66 -25.38 -0.79
N TYR A 44 -7.14 -25.26 -2.04
CA TYR A 44 -7.04 -26.33 -3.04
C TYR A 44 -5.61 -26.49 -3.56
N LEU A 45 -4.91 -25.37 -3.78
CA LEU A 45 -3.50 -25.39 -4.16
C LEU A 45 -2.66 -25.97 -3.03
N MET A 46 -2.85 -25.49 -1.80
CA MET A 46 -2.09 -25.94 -0.64
C MET A 46 -2.32 -27.42 -0.34
N HIS A 47 -3.56 -27.91 -0.45
CA HIS A 47 -3.87 -29.33 -0.30
C HIS A 47 -3.13 -30.18 -1.34
N PHE A 48 -3.15 -29.76 -2.62
CA PHE A 48 -2.45 -30.50 -3.68
C PHE A 48 -0.94 -30.51 -3.44
N LEU A 49 -0.33 -29.37 -3.10
CA LEU A 49 1.11 -29.29 -2.86
C LEU A 49 1.55 -30.14 -1.65
N LYS A 50 0.68 -30.33 -0.66
CA LYS A 50 0.98 -31.12 0.55
C LYS A 50 0.77 -32.63 0.36
N TYR A 51 -0.30 -33.03 -0.32
CA TYR A 51 -0.72 -34.44 -0.40
C TYR A 51 -0.61 -35.03 -1.82
N ASN A 52 -0.17 -34.24 -2.79
CA ASN A 52 -0.07 -34.59 -4.20
C ASN A 52 -1.38 -35.14 -4.81
N ARG A 53 -2.53 -34.69 -4.30
CA ARG A 53 -3.87 -35.09 -4.77
C ARG A 53 -4.86 -33.92 -4.66
N HIS A 54 -5.83 -33.87 -5.57
CA HIS A 54 -6.92 -32.90 -5.50
C HIS A 54 -7.85 -33.20 -4.32
N SER A 55 -8.52 -32.18 -3.78
CA SER A 55 -9.52 -32.35 -2.73
C SER A 55 -10.75 -33.10 -3.26
N THR A 56 -11.36 -33.94 -2.42
CA THR A 56 -12.60 -34.65 -2.73
C THR A 56 -13.71 -33.65 -3.03
N GLY A 57 -14.37 -33.76 -4.18
CA GLY A 57 -15.41 -32.81 -4.63
C GLY A 57 -14.92 -31.63 -5.47
N SER A 58 -13.63 -31.58 -5.84
CA SER A 58 -13.12 -30.50 -6.71
C SER A 58 -13.76 -30.52 -8.10
N SER A 59 -14.29 -29.38 -8.55
CA SER A 59 -14.83 -29.19 -9.91
C SER A 59 -13.75 -29.31 -10.99
N LYS A 60 -14.13 -29.75 -12.20
CA LYS A 60 -13.23 -29.82 -13.37
C LYS A 60 -12.50 -28.50 -13.64
N LYS A 61 -13.17 -27.36 -13.44
CA LYS A 61 -12.58 -26.02 -13.59
C LYS A 61 -11.47 -25.77 -12.56
N GLN A 62 -11.71 -26.13 -11.31
CA GLN A 62 -10.74 -25.99 -10.22
C GLN A 62 -9.52 -26.88 -10.45
N VAL A 63 -9.72 -28.14 -10.82
CA VAL A 63 -8.64 -29.07 -11.17
C VAL A 63 -7.75 -28.50 -12.28
N LYS A 64 -8.35 -28.00 -13.37
CA LYS A 64 -7.61 -27.38 -14.47
C LYS A 64 -6.81 -26.15 -14.03
N ARG A 65 -7.37 -25.32 -13.14
CA ARG A 65 -6.71 -24.15 -12.56
C ARG A 65 -5.50 -24.56 -11.70
N ILE A 66 -5.68 -25.50 -10.79
CA ILE A 66 -4.61 -26.02 -9.93
C ILE A 66 -3.49 -26.65 -10.77
N ASN A 67 -3.83 -27.44 -11.80
CA ASN A 67 -2.84 -28.04 -12.70
C ASN A 67 -1.98 -27.02 -13.44
N LYS A 68 -2.48 -25.79 -13.64
CA LYS A 68 -1.67 -24.69 -14.17
C LYS A 68 -0.75 -24.10 -13.10
N LEU A 69 -1.21 -23.99 -11.86
CA LEU A 69 -0.46 -23.40 -10.74
C LEU A 69 0.67 -24.32 -10.26
N ILE A 70 0.47 -25.63 -10.18
CA ILE A 70 1.50 -26.59 -9.74
C ILE A 70 2.71 -26.66 -10.69
N LYS A 71 2.55 -26.23 -11.95
CA LYS A 71 3.68 -26.08 -12.88
C LYS A 71 4.58 -24.91 -12.48
N LEU A 72 4.01 -23.91 -11.82
CA LEU A 72 4.69 -22.69 -11.39
C LEU A 72 5.18 -22.78 -9.96
N PHE A 73 4.49 -23.49 -9.08
CA PHE A 73 4.78 -23.51 -7.65
C PHE A 73 5.22 -24.90 -7.17
N SER A 74 6.16 -24.93 -6.25
CA SER A 74 6.62 -26.14 -5.57
C SER A 74 6.79 -25.88 -4.08
N LEU A 75 6.45 -26.86 -3.24
CA LEU A 75 6.60 -26.79 -1.80
C LEU A 75 7.83 -27.61 -1.37
N ASN A 76 8.70 -27.02 -0.55
CA ASN A 76 9.84 -27.72 0.05
C ASN A 76 9.43 -28.36 1.39
N VAL A 77 10.25 -29.29 1.89
CA VAL A 77 10.10 -30.02 3.16
C VAL A 77 9.86 -29.07 4.33
N ASP A 78 10.54 -27.91 4.34
CA ASP A 78 10.40 -26.87 5.37
C ASP A 78 9.16 -25.98 5.19
N LYS A 79 8.17 -26.42 4.40
CA LYS A 79 6.93 -25.68 4.05
C LYS A 79 7.18 -24.35 3.34
N LEU A 80 8.37 -24.15 2.78
CA LEU A 80 8.70 -22.99 1.96
C LEU A 80 8.14 -23.16 0.55
N LEU A 81 7.37 -22.19 0.09
CA LEU A 81 6.82 -22.17 -1.26
C LEU A 81 7.79 -21.47 -2.21
N PHE A 82 8.06 -22.11 -3.34
CA PHE A 82 8.90 -21.58 -4.41
C PHE A 82 8.08 -21.36 -5.67
N ARG A 83 8.40 -20.32 -6.43
CA ARG A 83 7.95 -20.13 -7.80
C ARG A 83 9.08 -20.43 -8.77
N LYS A 84 8.83 -21.35 -9.71
CA LYS A 84 9.74 -21.63 -10.82
C LYS A 84 9.91 -20.40 -11.70
N HIS A 85 11.16 -20.10 -12.00
CA HIS A 85 11.49 -19.03 -12.91
C HIS A 85 10.98 -19.36 -14.33
N ILE A 86 10.55 -18.34 -15.07
CA ILE A 86 9.98 -18.54 -16.41
C ILE A 86 11.09 -18.89 -17.42
N THR A 87 12.33 -18.45 -17.20
CA THR A 87 13.47 -18.79 -18.05
C THR A 87 14.27 -19.95 -17.48
N ASP A 88 14.73 -20.85 -18.35
CA ASP A 88 15.45 -22.10 -18.01
C ASP A 88 16.78 -21.89 -17.26
N LYS A 89 17.30 -20.65 -17.22
CA LYS A 89 18.55 -20.28 -16.55
C LYS A 89 18.35 -19.60 -15.19
N GLY A 90 17.11 -19.42 -14.75
CA GLY A 90 16.80 -18.71 -13.50
C GLY A 90 16.66 -19.63 -12.29
N PHE A 91 17.05 -19.13 -11.12
CA PHE A 91 16.81 -19.81 -9.84
C PHE A 91 15.33 -19.72 -9.43
N ASN A 92 14.86 -20.70 -8.65
CA ASN A 92 13.53 -20.66 -8.05
C ASN A 92 13.40 -19.47 -7.09
N LEU A 93 12.35 -18.66 -7.24
CA LEU A 93 12.07 -17.53 -6.37
C LEU A 93 11.31 -18.00 -5.13
N ILE A 94 11.68 -17.48 -3.96
CA ILE A 94 10.98 -17.77 -2.71
C ILE A 94 9.68 -16.97 -2.68
N VAL A 95 8.57 -17.62 -2.33
CA VAL A 95 7.30 -16.94 -2.05
C VAL A 95 7.20 -16.76 -0.54
N PRO A 96 7.49 -15.57 0.01
CA PRO A 96 7.42 -15.35 1.45
C PRO A 96 5.98 -15.45 1.94
N LYS A 97 5.83 -15.88 3.19
CA LYS A 97 4.52 -15.87 3.87
C LYS A 97 4.00 -14.44 3.93
N ILE A 98 2.68 -14.29 4.01
CA ILE A 98 2.03 -12.99 3.99
C ILE A 98 2.53 -12.09 5.13
N GLU A 99 2.73 -12.66 6.32
CA GLU A 99 3.22 -11.99 7.51
C GLU A 99 4.64 -11.41 7.33
N GLU A 100 5.53 -12.12 6.63
CA GLU A 100 6.94 -11.76 6.46
C GLU A 100 7.16 -10.67 5.39
N ARG A 101 6.19 -10.46 4.49
CA ARG A 101 6.34 -9.54 3.35
C ARG A 101 6.58 -8.11 3.81
N LEU A 102 5.85 -7.65 4.83
CA LEU A 102 5.98 -6.30 5.33
C LEU A 102 7.37 -6.05 5.90
N ASP A 103 7.94 -7.02 6.62
CA ASP A 103 9.28 -6.91 7.17
C ASP A 103 10.36 -6.90 6.09
N LEU A 104 10.20 -7.70 5.03
CA LEU A 104 11.08 -7.67 3.86
C LEU A 104 11.06 -6.29 3.17
N ILE A 105 9.87 -5.73 2.94
CA ILE A 105 9.70 -4.42 2.32
C ILE A 105 10.32 -3.34 3.22
N LYS A 106 9.96 -3.32 4.50
CA LYS A 106 10.42 -2.35 5.49
C LYS A 106 11.93 -2.40 5.66
N GLY A 107 12.48 -3.61 5.80
CA GLY A 107 13.92 -3.84 5.94
C GLY A 107 14.68 -3.29 4.74
N ASN A 108 14.22 -3.57 3.51
CA ASN A 108 14.89 -3.07 2.32
C ASN A 108 14.74 -1.55 2.13
N HIS A 109 13.55 -1.01 2.39
CA HIS A 109 13.31 0.43 2.33
C HIS A 109 14.20 1.20 3.31
N ASN A 110 14.31 0.73 4.55
CA ASN A 110 15.02 1.43 5.62
C ASN A 110 16.55 1.42 5.49
N LEU A 111 17.13 0.67 4.54
CA LEU A 111 18.58 0.71 4.26
C LEU A 111 19.04 2.09 3.75
N GLY A 112 18.15 2.85 3.12
CA GLY A 112 18.48 4.16 2.55
C GLY A 112 17.27 4.96 2.09
N HIS A 113 16.08 4.68 2.65
CA HIS A 113 14.80 5.19 2.17
C HIS A 113 14.61 5.00 0.66
N PHE A 114 14.98 3.82 0.16
CA PHE A 114 14.94 3.52 -1.26
C PHE A 114 13.53 3.68 -1.84
N LYS A 115 13.47 4.21 -3.07
CA LYS A 115 12.23 4.30 -3.85
C LYS A 115 11.68 2.92 -4.18
N SER A 116 10.40 2.87 -4.51
CA SER A 116 9.67 1.63 -4.82
C SER A 116 10.36 0.76 -5.87
N ASP A 117 10.85 1.34 -6.96
CA ASP A 117 11.52 0.58 -8.03
C ASP A 117 12.83 -0.07 -7.56
N THR A 118 13.60 0.63 -6.72
CA THR A 118 14.84 0.09 -6.14
C THR A 118 14.56 -1.05 -5.18
N VAL A 119 13.57 -0.88 -4.29
CA VAL A 119 13.13 -1.94 -3.36
C VAL A 119 12.64 -3.17 -4.14
N TYR A 120 11.85 -2.95 -5.19
CA TYR A 120 11.37 -4.04 -6.05
C TYR A 120 12.54 -4.76 -6.74
N LYS A 121 13.50 -4.03 -7.31
CA LYS A 121 14.67 -4.62 -7.98
C LYS A 121 15.50 -5.46 -7.01
N ASN A 122 15.69 -5.00 -5.78
CA ASN A 122 16.43 -5.72 -4.76
C ASN A 122 15.72 -7.02 -4.36
N LEU A 123 14.43 -6.95 -4.06
CA LEU A 123 13.67 -8.10 -3.58
C LEU A 123 13.34 -9.12 -4.70
N SER A 124 13.07 -8.66 -5.92
CA SER A 124 12.66 -9.54 -7.05
C SER A 124 13.75 -10.50 -7.52
N SER A 125 15.00 -10.28 -7.10
CA SER A 125 16.11 -11.20 -7.34
C SER A 125 15.95 -12.55 -6.61
N LYS A 126 15.30 -12.55 -5.43
CA LYS A 126 15.17 -13.73 -4.56
C LYS A 126 13.73 -14.08 -4.23
N TYR A 127 12.85 -13.10 -4.20
CA TYR A 127 11.48 -13.24 -3.74
C TYR A 127 10.46 -12.94 -4.83
N TYR A 128 9.29 -13.55 -4.72
CA TYR A 128 8.16 -13.23 -5.57
C TYR A 128 6.83 -13.40 -4.85
N TRP A 129 5.92 -12.43 -5.03
CA TRP A 129 4.49 -12.61 -4.84
C TRP A 129 3.73 -11.71 -5.81
N LYS A 130 2.46 -12.03 -6.07
CA LYS A 130 1.69 -11.41 -7.17
C LYS A 130 1.52 -9.90 -7.01
N THR A 131 1.27 -9.44 -5.78
CA THR A 131 0.98 -8.05 -5.42
C THR A 131 2.20 -7.27 -4.95
N MET A 132 3.40 -7.85 -5.10
CA MET A 132 4.67 -7.31 -4.60
C MET A 132 4.91 -5.85 -4.95
N ARG A 133 4.82 -5.48 -6.23
CA ARG A 133 5.06 -4.10 -6.66
C ARG A 133 4.07 -3.11 -6.04
N LYS A 134 2.78 -3.48 -6.00
CA LYS A 134 1.72 -2.66 -5.39
C LYS A 134 1.91 -2.50 -3.88
N GLU A 135 2.27 -3.57 -3.17
CA GLU A 135 2.52 -3.52 -1.74
C GLU A 135 3.75 -2.65 -1.40
N ILE A 136 4.82 -2.77 -2.18
CA ILE A 136 6.02 -1.92 -2.06
C ILE A 136 5.67 -0.46 -2.30
N GLU A 137 4.99 -0.13 -3.40
CA GLU A 137 4.55 1.24 -3.71
C GLU A 137 3.70 1.82 -2.58
N ASN A 138 2.71 1.05 -2.10
CA ASN A 138 1.83 1.47 -1.02
C ASN A 138 2.59 1.70 0.30
N PHE A 139 3.63 0.93 0.58
CA PHE A 139 4.45 1.12 1.78
C PHE A 139 5.30 2.38 1.66
N VAL A 140 6.05 2.52 0.57
CA VAL A 140 6.97 3.66 0.34
C VAL A 140 6.20 4.98 0.28
N ASN A 141 5.05 5.02 -0.38
CA ASN A 141 4.20 6.22 -0.49
C ASN A 141 3.60 6.69 0.85
N ARG A 142 3.59 5.82 1.87
CA ARG A 142 3.09 6.13 3.22
C ARG A 142 4.23 6.36 4.22
N CYS A 143 5.48 6.34 3.79
CA CYS A 143 6.62 6.60 4.66
C CYS A 143 6.69 8.09 5.03
N ASP A 144 6.46 8.43 6.29
CA ASP A 144 6.46 9.81 6.80
C ASP A 144 7.80 10.51 6.55
N ILE A 145 8.92 9.80 6.73
CA ILE A 145 10.26 10.34 6.46
C ILE A 145 10.37 10.73 4.98
N CYS A 146 10.03 9.82 4.07
CA CYS A 146 10.05 10.12 2.64
C CYS A 146 9.11 11.27 2.29
N LEU A 147 7.89 11.30 2.83
CA LEU A 147 6.92 12.36 2.55
C LEU A 147 7.41 13.74 2.99
N ARG A 148 8.13 13.84 4.11
CA ARG A 148 8.71 15.10 4.60
C ARG A 148 9.85 15.61 3.73
N PHE A 149 10.67 14.70 3.19
CA PHE A 149 11.82 15.03 2.37
C PHE A 149 11.54 15.04 0.86
N ASP A 150 10.38 14.53 0.43
CA ASP A 150 9.97 14.53 -0.96
C ASP A 150 9.61 15.96 -1.38
N LYS A 151 10.56 16.63 -2.02
CA LYS A 151 10.38 17.95 -2.63
C LYS A 151 9.56 17.81 -3.91
N LYS A 152 8.29 17.39 -3.80
CA LYS A 152 7.34 17.63 -4.89
C LYS A 152 7.24 19.14 -5.05
N GLY A 153 7.52 19.63 -6.26
CA GLY A 153 7.36 21.05 -6.56
C GLY A 153 5.96 21.48 -6.11
N LYS A 154 5.88 22.57 -5.33
CA LYS A 154 4.58 23.15 -5.02
C LYS A 154 3.94 23.50 -6.36
N VAL A 155 2.81 22.85 -6.67
CA VAL A 155 1.94 23.34 -7.73
C VAL A 155 1.23 24.53 -7.11
N GLU A 156 1.83 25.71 -7.28
CA GLU A 156 1.16 26.94 -6.90
C GLU A 156 -0.05 27.09 -7.82
N HIS A 157 -1.21 27.39 -7.23
CA HIS A 157 -2.33 27.85 -8.03
C HIS A 157 -1.85 29.05 -8.85
N PRO A 158 -2.22 29.21 -10.13
CA PRO A 158 -1.86 30.40 -10.88
C PRO A 158 -2.24 31.62 -10.04
N ALA A 159 -1.24 32.41 -9.63
CA ALA A 159 -1.46 33.61 -8.87
C ALA A 159 -2.21 34.57 -9.80
N LEU A 160 -3.53 34.69 -9.60
CA LEU A 160 -4.36 35.62 -10.34
C LEU A 160 -4.42 36.92 -9.55
N ALA A 161 -4.08 38.02 -10.21
CA ALA A 161 -4.35 39.34 -9.68
C ALA A 161 -5.86 39.47 -9.44
N LEU A 162 -6.24 39.97 -8.28
CA LEU A 162 -7.64 40.30 -8.01
C LEU A 162 -8.05 41.49 -8.91
N PRO A 163 -9.27 41.49 -9.47
CA PRO A 163 -9.70 42.55 -10.36
C PRO A 163 -9.80 43.89 -9.61
N ILE A 164 -9.37 44.97 -10.27
CA ILE A 164 -9.51 46.36 -9.79
C ILE A 164 -10.67 46.98 -10.56
N VAL A 165 -11.69 47.45 -9.84
CA VAL A 165 -12.96 47.91 -10.42
C VAL A 165 -13.01 49.43 -10.57
N SER A 166 -12.27 50.18 -9.73
CA SER A 166 -12.27 51.65 -9.77
C SER A 166 -11.00 52.26 -9.15
N VAL A 167 -10.86 53.59 -9.27
CA VAL A 167 -9.79 54.34 -8.60
C VAL A 167 -9.99 54.25 -7.08
N PHE A 168 -8.91 54.02 -6.33
CA PHE A 168 -8.92 53.75 -4.87
C PHE A 168 -9.58 52.44 -4.43
N ASP A 169 -9.92 51.53 -5.35
CA ASP A 169 -10.48 50.21 -5.02
C ASP A 169 -9.51 49.34 -4.21
N ARG A 170 -8.20 49.60 -4.32
CA ARG A 170 -7.18 48.96 -3.48
C ARG A 170 -5.97 49.84 -3.22
N ALA A 171 -5.56 49.88 -1.96
CA ALA A 171 -4.25 50.34 -1.53
C ALA A 171 -3.49 49.17 -0.89
N SER A 172 -2.21 49.04 -1.20
CA SER A 172 -1.31 48.09 -0.55
C SER A 172 -0.19 48.90 0.10
N PHE A 173 0.13 48.59 1.34
CA PHE A 173 1.24 49.18 2.07
C PHE A 173 2.26 48.07 2.33
N ASP A 174 3.52 48.35 2.05
CA ASP A 174 4.62 47.46 2.38
C ASP A 174 5.63 48.25 3.21
N PHE A 175 6.23 47.58 4.19
CA PHE A 175 7.23 48.19 5.06
C PHE A 175 8.61 47.69 4.63
N VAL A 176 9.45 48.62 4.17
CA VAL A 176 10.86 48.34 4.00
C VAL A 176 11.54 48.68 5.32
N LEU A 177 12.23 47.70 5.90
CA LEU A 177 12.94 47.83 7.18
C LEU A 177 14.45 47.74 6.94
N GLY A 178 15.25 48.26 7.89
CA GLY A 178 16.71 48.20 7.84
C GLY A 178 17.38 49.38 7.14
N PHE A 179 16.75 50.55 7.15
CA PHE A 179 17.38 51.79 6.69
C PHE A 179 18.48 52.24 7.67
N PRO A 180 19.54 52.90 7.18
CA PRO A 180 20.52 53.52 8.04
C PRO A 180 19.89 54.70 8.80
N GLU A 181 20.31 54.92 10.03
CA GLU A 181 19.86 56.09 10.81
C GLU A 181 20.20 57.38 10.06
N ASN A 182 19.21 58.25 9.94
CA ASN A 182 19.47 59.60 9.46
C ASN A 182 20.19 60.43 10.53
N SER A 183 20.72 61.59 10.15
CA SER A 183 21.43 62.51 11.07
C SER A 183 20.59 63.03 12.25
N LYS A 184 19.29 62.73 12.28
CA LYS A 184 18.35 63.05 13.37
C LYS A 184 17.96 61.82 14.20
N GLY A 185 18.54 60.64 13.93
CA GLY A 185 18.32 59.40 14.68
C GLY A 185 17.02 58.67 14.38
N TYR A 186 16.35 58.97 13.26
CA TYR A 186 15.21 58.16 12.81
C TYR A 186 15.69 57.01 11.93
N ILE A 187 15.18 55.81 12.22
CA ILE A 187 15.32 54.56 11.44
C ILE A 187 14.12 54.42 10.52
#